data_AF-A0A9Q8UUJ7-F1
#
_entry.id   AF-A0A9Q8UUJ7-F1
#
_cell.length_a   1.000
_cell.length_b   1.000
_cell.length_c   1.000
_cell.angle_alpha   90.00
_cell.angle_beta   90.00
_cell.angle_gamma   90.00
#
_symmetry.space_group_name_H-M   'P 1'
#
loop_
_entity.id
_entity.type
_entity.pdbx_description
1 polymer ?
#
loop_
_entity_poly.entity_id
_entity_poly.type
_entity_poly.pdbx_seq_one_letter_code
_entity_poly.pdbx_strand_id
1 'polypeptide(L)'
;MSLDLLSIEYWQRRAKRDFQQQPEQLNVTCGMIKTAILRLLPLAALVASTALTVHLKSTHTVTDQCSEDSLEVGIKHFKFDQLLYAWVPEDCFYENLHDQYVAEAANTTWFRYNTFSTTVEPTVVEHGQIQEIYASQEWQSAQCVYLWEMFGTSVETTRKVVEWAVDVSHSTDCAKRFLDYFDTGLEPDSSHWFLQKVQYLRCRRLS
;
A
#
# COMPACT_ATOMS: atom_id res chain seq x y z
N MET A 1 -17.41 -2.92 31.84
CA MET A 1 -16.84 -2.09 30.76
C MET A 1 -17.60 -2.44 29.49
N SER A 2 -18.76 -1.83 29.25
CA SER A 2 -19.59 -2.08 28.06
C SER A 2 -19.22 -1.07 26.99
N LEU A 3 -18.66 -1.54 25.88
CA LEU A 3 -18.48 -0.74 24.69
C LEU A 3 -19.85 -0.57 24.00
N ASP A 4 -20.22 0.69 23.78
CA ASP A 4 -21.54 1.11 23.31
C ASP A 4 -21.85 0.63 21.88
N LEU A 5 -22.88 -0.22 21.79
CA LEU A 5 -23.53 -0.67 20.54
C LEU A 5 -24.04 0.50 19.66
N LEU A 6 -24.17 1.69 20.24
CA LEU A 6 -24.60 2.91 19.54
C LEU A 6 -23.57 3.42 18.51
N SER A 7 -22.29 3.06 18.64
CA SER A 7 -21.25 3.48 17.69
C SER A 7 -21.31 2.70 16.37
N ILE A 8 -21.66 1.40 16.42
CA ILE A 8 -21.69 0.51 15.26
C ILE A 8 -22.85 0.87 14.33
N GLU A 9 -24.04 1.12 14.88
CA GLU A 9 -25.19 1.54 14.07
C GLU A 9 -25.01 2.91 13.42
N TYR A 10 -24.23 3.81 14.05
CA TYR A 10 -23.91 5.11 13.48
C TYR A 10 -23.05 4.96 12.22
N TRP A 11 -22.01 4.12 12.27
CA TRP A 11 -21.12 3.87 11.12
C TRP A 11 -21.83 3.11 9.99
N GLN A 12 -22.69 2.15 10.31
CA GLN A 12 -23.49 1.44 9.30
C GLN A 12 -24.49 2.36 8.58
N ARG A 13 -25.12 3.30 9.29
CA ARG A 13 -26.02 4.30 8.69
C ARG A 13 -25.30 5.35 7.86
N ARG A 14 -24.03 5.62 8.14
CA ARG A 14 -23.19 6.53 7.34
C ARG A 14 -22.78 5.89 6.01
N ALA A 15 -22.24 4.66 6.05
CA ALA A 15 -21.85 3.91 4.85
C ALA A 15 -23.01 3.71 3.86
N LYS A 16 -24.25 3.51 4.35
CA LYS A 16 -25.43 3.35 3.50
C LYS A 16 -25.89 4.65 2.82
N ARG A 17 -25.64 5.82 3.42
CA ARG A 17 -25.92 7.13 2.80
C ARG A 17 -24.91 7.47 1.72
N ASP A 18 -23.64 7.17 1.95
CA ASP A 18 -22.56 7.43 0.99
C ASP A 18 -22.70 6.55 -0.27
N PHE A 19 -23.31 5.36 -0.14
CA PHE A 19 -23.62 4.47 -1.28
C PHE A 19 -24.86 4.90 -2.09
N GLN A 20 -25.78 5.69 -1.51
CA GLN A 20 -27.00 6.14 -2.21
C GLN A 20 -26.87 7.53 -2.87
N GLN A 21 -25.70 8.18 -2.79
CA GLN A 21 -25.47 9.53 -3.32
C GLN A 21 -24.56 9.60 -4.56
N GLN A 22 -24.50 8.55 -5.39
CA GLN A 22 -24.08 8.70 -6.79
C GLN A 22 -25.31 8.82 -7.70
N PRO A 23 -25.71 10.04 -8.10
CA PRO A 23 -26.77 10.21 -9.08
C PRO A 23 -26.25 9.93 -10.49
N GLU A 24 -27.06 9.16 -11.22
CA GLU A 24 -27.36 9.26 -12.65
C GLU A 24 -26.68 10.42 -13.40
N GLN A 25 -25.58 10.12 -14.09
CA GLN A 25 -25.04 10.95 -15.18
C GLN A 25 -24.59 10.03 -16.32
N LEU A 26 -25.50 9.21 -16.86
CA LEU A 26 -25.34 8.52 -18.14
C LEU A 26 -26.73 8.13 -18.64
N ASN A 27 -27.42 9.09 -19.28
CA ASN A 27 -28.35 8.90 -20.41
C ASN A 27 -29.25 10.14 -20.58
N VAL A 28 -28.90 11.03 -21.52
CA VAL A 28 -29.92 11.69 -22.36
C VAL A 28 -29.41 11.71 -23.80
N THR A 29 -30.16 10.99 -24.63
CA THR A 29 -30.07 10.87 -26.07
C THR A 29 -30.47 12.18 -26.76
N CYS A 30 -29.72 12.61 -27.76
CA CYS A 30 -30.23 13.56 -28.76
C CYS A 30 -30.24 12.86 -30.12
N GLY A 31 -31.37 12.22 -30.41
CA GLY A 31 -31.69 11.75 -31.75
C GLY A 31 -32.20 12.93 -32.57
N MET A 32 -31.54 13.21 -33.70
CA MET A 32 -32.15 13.54 -35.00
C MET A 32 -31.08 14.07 -35.98
N ILE A 33 -30.20 13.21 -36.51
CA ILE A 33 -29.62 13.38 -37.86
C ILE A 33 -29.46 11.98 -38.48
N LYS A 34 -30.59 11.32 -38.77
CA LYS A 34 -30.68 10.12 -39.62
C LYS A 34 -31.10 10.56 -41.03
N THR A 35 -30.19 11.12 -41.83
CA THR A 35 -30.31 11.18 -43.31
C THR A 35 -29.07 11.82 -43.96
N ALA A 36 -27.89 11.27 -43.68
CA ALA A 36 -26.71 11.46 -44.52
C ALA A 36 -25.81 10.22 -44.42
N ILE A 37 -26.43 9.05 -44.54
CA ILE A 37 -25.71 7.82 -44.87
C ILE A 37 -25.26 7.94 -46.33
N LEU A 38 -24.19 7.22 -46.65
CA LEU A 38 -24.01 6.58 -47.95
C LEU A 38 -23.21 7.41 -48.96
N ARG A 39 -21.90 7.63 -48.72
CA ARG A 39 -20.81 7.58 -49.74
C ARG A 39 -19.37 7.78 -49.22
N LEU A 40 -19.10 7.85 -47.90
CA LEU A 40 -17.73 8.03 -47.38
C LEU A 40 -17.25 6.98 -46.35
N LEU A 41 -17.98 5.87 -46.20
CA LEU A 41 -17.77 4.90 -45.12
C LEU A 41 -16.75 3.74 -45.32
N PRO A 42 -16.11 3.48 -46.48
CA PRO A 42 -15.15 2.36 -46.54
C PRO A 42 -13.67 2.73 -46.33
N LEU A 43 -13.27 4.01 -46.34
CA LEU A 43 -11.83 4.39 -46.27
C LEU A 43 -11.35 4.84 -44.88
N ALA A 44 -12.21 5.42 -44.03
CA ALA A 44 -11.82 5.80 -42.67
C ALA A 44 -11.73 4.59 -41.71
N ALA A 45 -12.44 3.50 -42.00
CA ALA A 45 -12.45 2.30 -41.16
C ALA A 45 -11.15 1.47 -41.25
N LEU A 46 -10.39 1.57 -42.35
CA LEU A 46 -9.13 0.81 -42.49
C LEU A 46 -7.94 1.49 -41.78
N VAL A 47 -7.89 2.83 -41.78
CA VAL A 47 -6.81 3.61 -41.13
C VAL A 47 -6.97 3.66 -39.61
N ALA A 48 -8.21 3.68 -39.11
CA ALA A 48 -8.47 3.62 -37.67
C ALA A 48 -8.13 2.24 -37.06
N SER A 49 -8.22 1.15 -37.84
CA SER A 49 -7.97 -0.21 -37.35
C SER A 49 -6.48 -0.52 -37.13
N THR A 50 -5.58 0.11 -37.89
CA THR A 50 -4.12 -0.04 -37.70
C THR A 50 -3.56 0.90 -36.62
N ALA A 51 -4.16 2.08 -36.42
CA ALA A 51 -3.77 2.98 -35.34
C ALA A 51 -4.23 2.47 -33.94
N LEU A 52 -5.40 1.84 -33.86
CA LEU A 52 -5.93 1.32 -32.61
C LEU A 52 -5.22 0.04 -32.12
N THR A 53 -4.66 -0.77 -33.03
CA THR A 53 -3.85 -1.94 -32.65
C THR A 53 -2.45 -1.56 -32.12
N VAL A 54 -1.93 -0.38 -32.46
CA VAL A 54 -0.64 0.11 -31.96
C VAL A 54 -0.77 0.86 -30.63
N HIS A 55 -1.91 1.52 -30.35
CA HIS A 55 -2.14 2.19 -29.06
C HIS A 55 -2.73 1.28 -27.96
N LEU A 56 -3.39 0.18 -28.29
CA LEU A 56 -3.89 -0.77 -27.27
C LEU A 56 -2.85 -1.75 -26.72
N LYS A 57 -1.59 -1.67 -27.18
CA LYS A 57 -0.51 -2.55 -26.70
C LYS A 57 0.29 -1.99 -25.52
N SER A 58 -0.19 -0.95 -24.85
CA SER A 58 0.45 -0.41 -23.64
C SER A 58 -0.55 0.12 -22.61
N THR A 59 -1.43 -0.76 -22.17
CA THR A 59 -2.05 -0.63 -20.84
C THR A 59 -1.98 -2.00 -20.21
N HIS A 60 -0.89 -2.27 -19.48
CA HIS A 60 -0.92 -3.27 -18.43
C HIS A 60 -1.87 -2.74 -17.35
N THR A 61 -3.16 -3.03 -17.51
CA THR A 61 -4.09 -3.07 -16.39
C THR A 61 -3.64 -4.20 -15.49
N VAL A 62 -2.88 -3.86 -14.45
CA VAL A 62 -2.73 -4.73 -13.28
C VAL A 62 -4.12 -4.85 -12.68
N THR A 63 -4.76 -5.98 -12.92
CA THR A 63 -6.07 -6.36 -12.43
C THR A 63 -6.06 -6.43 -10.90
N ASP A 64 -7.03 -5.74 -10.29
CA ASP A 64 -7.41 -5.70 -8.87
C ASP A 64 -7.96 -7.06 -8.35
N GLN A 65 -7.35 -8.19 -8.72
CA GLN A 65 -7.81 -9.52 -8.33
C GLN A 65 -6.66 -10.34 -7.76
N CYS A 66 -6.56 -10.37 -6.43
CA CYS A 66 -5.78 -11.37 -5.71
C CYS A 66 -6.64 -12.64 -5.52
N SER A 67 -6.68 -13.52 -6.53
CA SER A 67 -6.96 -14.96 -6.29
C SER A 67 -5.65 -15.69 -5.98
N GLU A 68 -5.66 -16.81 -5.25
CA GLU A 68 -4.43 -17.57 -4.91
C GLU A 68 -3.59 -17.97 -6.14
N ASP A 69 -4.20 -18.18 -7.31
CA ASP A 69 -3.47 -18.46 -8.57
C ASP A 69 -2.82 -17.21 -9.19
N SER A 70 -3.33 -16.01 -8.88
CA SER A 70 -2.74 -14.72 -9.28
C SER A 70 -1.58 -14.30 -8.39
N LEU A 71 -1.46 -14.89 -7.19
CA LEU A 71 -0.36 -14.64 -6.26
C LEU A 71 0.96 -15.20 -6.81
N GLU A 72 0.99 -16.39 -7.41
CA GLU A 72 2.24 -16.94 -7.98
C GLU A 72 2.82 -16.11 -9.14
N VAL A 73 1.96 -15.59 -10.03
CA VAL A 73 2.39 -14.71 -11.14
C VAL A 73 2.64 -13.28 -10.65
N GLY A 74 1.89 -12.84 -9.64
CA GLY A 74 2.00 -11.54 -9.00
C GLY A 74 3.32 -11.36 -8.25
N ILE A 75 3.73 -12.33 -7.41
CA ILE A 75 4.94 -12.26 -6.57
C ILE A 75 6.22 -12.01 -7.37
N LYS A 76 6.26 -12.37 -8.66
CA LYS A 76 7.42 -12.11 -9.53
C LYS A 76 7.81 -10.63 -9.63
N HIS A 77 6.86 -9.73 -9.39
CA HIS A 77 7.09 -8.28 -9.41
C HIS A 77 6.96 -7.63 -8.03
N PHE A 78 7.04 -8.43 -6.97
CA PHE A 78 7.03 -7.94 -5.59
C PHE A 78 8.35 -8.28 -4.91
N LYS A 79 8.79 -7.37 -4.05
CA LYS A 79 9.89 -7.58 -3.11
C LYS A 79 9.31 -7.57 -1.70
N PHE A 80 9.81 -8.44 -0.82
CA PHE A 80 9.43 -8.37 0.58
C PHE A 80 10.24 -7.27 1.26
N ASP A 81 9.55 -6.30 1.85
CA ASP A 81 10.16 -5.23 2.60
C ASP A 81 10.06 -5.56 4.09
N GLN A 82 11.15 -6.03 4.68
CA GLN A 82 11.26 -6.37 6.10
C GLN A 82 10.87 -5.22 7.05
N LEU A 83 11.11 -3.96 6.66
CA LEU A 83 10.79 -2.80 7.50
C LEU A 83 9.30 -2.46 7.47
N LEU A 84 8.59 -2.86 6.42
CA LEU A 84 7.13 -2.75 6.34
C LEU A 84 6.43 -4.07 6.67
N TYR A 85 7.20 -5.13 6.85
CA TYR A 85 6.72 -6.51 6.95
C TYR A 85 5.67 -6.85 5.89
N ALA A 86 5.94 -6.45 4.63
CA ALA A 86 4.97 -6.51 3.55
C ALA A 86 5.60 -6.82 2.20
N TRP A 87 4.84 -7.48 1.34
CA TRP A 87 5.14 -7.57 -0.08
C TRP A 87 4.78 -6.26 -0.77
N VAL A 88 5.76 -5.63 -1.41
CA VAL A 88 5.61 -4.36 -2.11
C VAL A 88 5.93 -4.52 -3.60
N PRO A 89 5.21 -3.87 -4.52
CA PRO A 89 5.58 -3.88 -5.93
C PRO A 89 6.99 -3.31 -6.12
N GLU A 90 7.78 -3.91 -7.00
CA GLU A 90 9.18 -3.57 -7.24
C GLU A 90 9.37 -2.07 -7.57
N ASP A 91 8.43 -1.47 -8.32
CA ASP A 91 8.40 -0.04 -8.63
C ASP A 91 8.50 0.88 -7.38
N CYS A 92 7.96 0.43 -6.25
CA CYS A 92 7.91 1.18 -4.98
C CYS A 92 8.89 0.63 -3.93
N PHE A 93 9.74 -0.35 -4.27
CA PHE A 93 10.77 -0.85 -3.36
C PHE A 93 12.03 0.02 -3.42
N TYR A 94 12.36 0.71 -2.34
CA TYR A 94 13.51 1.61 -2.28
C TYR A 94 14.74 0.86 -1.79
N GLU A 95 15.31 -0.02 -2.64
CA GLU A 95 16.40 -0.95 -2.27
C GLU A 95 17.53 -0.35 -1.43
N ASN A 96 18.16 0.74 -1.89
CA ASN A 96 19.22 1.39 -1.11
C ASN A 96 18.76 1.88 0.27
N LEU A 97 17.53 2.39 0.35
CA LEU A 97 16.95 2.91 1.59
C LEU A 97 16.57 1.73 2.50
N HIS A 98 16.00 0.68 1.94
CA HIS A 98 15.67 -0.54 2.64
C HIS A 98 16.92 -1.15 3.29
N ASP A 99 17.98 -1.37 2.50
CA ASP A 99 19.23 -1.96 2.99
C ASP A 99 19.86 -1.13 4.11
N GLN A 100 19.84 0.20 3.98
CA GLN A 100 20.33 1.12 5.00
C GLN A 100 19.56 0.95 6.31
N TYR A 101 18.23 1.00 6.29
CA TYR A 101 17.44 0.95 7.52
C TYR A 101 17.31 -0.47 8.11
N VAL A 102 17.46 -1.53 7.30
CA VAL A 102 17.64 -2.89 7.81
C VAL A 102 18.94 -3.00 8.59
N ALA A 103 20.03 -2.37 8.11
CA ALA A 103 21.29 -2.34 8.84
C ALA A 103 21.19 -1.55 10.16
N GLU A 104 20.48 -0.41 10.17
CA GLU A 104 20.20 0.34 11.40
C GLU A 104 19.32 -0.46 12.39
N ALA A 105 18.42 -1.29 11.86
CA ALA A 105 17.55 -2.18 12.63
C ALA A 105 18.20 -3.54 12.96
N ALA A 106 19.52 -3.72 12.79
CA ALA A 106 20.18 -5.02 12.98
C ALA A 106 20.04 -5.58 14.40
N ASN A 107 19.82 -4.73 15.40
CA ASN A 107 19.58 -5.13 16.80
C ASN A 107 18.12 -5.54 17.08
N THR A 108 17.26 -5.56 16.06
CA THR A 108 15.86 -5.96 16.22
C THR A 108 15.77 -7.38 16.75
N THR A 109 15.01 -7.54 17.83
CA THR A 109 14.63 -8.87 18.30
C THR A 109 13.23 -9.22 17.80
N TRP A 110 13.13 -10.37 17.14
CA TRP A 110 11.88 -10.88 16.58
C TRP A 110 11.35 -12.04 17.43
N PHE A 111 10.05 -12.08 17.69
CA PHE A 111 9.40 -13.14 18.46
C PHE A 111 8.25 -13.76 17.70
N ARG A 112 8.14 -15.09 17.80
CA ARG A 112 7.06 -15.85 17.15
C ARG A 112 5.70 -15.67 17.82
N TYR A 113 5.69 -15.40 19.13
CA TYR A 113 4.48 -15.38 19.94
C TYR A 113 4.48 -14.16 20.86
N ASN A 114 3.29 -13.74 21.30
CA ASN A 114 3.08 -12.65 22.27
C ASN A 114 3.56 -12.98 23.69
N THR A 115 4.08 -14.18 23.93
CA THR A 115 4.77 -14.54 25.18
C THR A 115 6.20 -14.04 25.19
N PHE A 116 6.74 -13.62 24.04
CA PHE A 116 8.09 -13.10 23.87
C PHE A 116 9.18 -14.08 24.36
N SER A 117 8.86 -15.37 24.35
CA SER A 117 9.74 -16.44 24.84
C SER A 117 10.48 -17.18 23.73
N THR A 118 10.08 -16.97 22.47
CA THR A 118 10.60 -17.69 21.31
C THR A 118 11.07 -16.68 20.28
N THR A 119 12.39 -16.49 20.23
CA THR A 119 13.03 -15.64 19.24
C THR A 119 13.02 -16.28 17.85
N VAL A 120 13.06 -15.44 16.83
CA VAL A 120 13.12 -15.82 15.41
C VAL A 120 14.40 -15.25 14.82
N GLU A 121 15.12 -16.06 14.05
CA GLU A 121 16.31 -15.62 13.33
C GLU A 121 15.93 -14.60 12.24
N PRO A 122 16.69 -13.49 12.09
CA PRO A 122 16.41 -12.46 11.08
C PRO A 122 16.22 -13.02 9.66
N THR A 123 17.00 -14.03 9.27
CA THR A 123 16.94 -14.68 7.95
C THR A 123 15.57 -15.28 7.61
N VAL A 124 14.79 -15.68 8.62
CA VAL A 124 13.42 -16.20 8.45
C VAL A 124 12.43 -15.05 8.22
N VAL A 125 12.72 -13.88 8.78
CA VAL A 125 11.89 -12.67 8.69
C VAL A 125 12.05 -11.99 7.33
N GLU A 126 13.26 -11.97 6.79
CA GLU A 126 13.64 -11.38 5.49
C GLU A 126 12.76 -11.84 4.31
N HIS A 127 12.10 -12.99 4.43
CA HIS A 127 11.33 -13.60 3.36
C HIS A 127 9.82 -13.65 3.63
N GLY A 128 9.33 -13.03 4.71
CA GLY A 128 7.90 -13.01 5.04
C GLY A 128 7.30 -14.41 5.26
N GLN A 129 8.11 -15.40 5.67
CA GLN A 129 7.68 -16.80 5.80
C GLN A 129 6.76 -17.03 7.00
N ILE A 130 6.81 -16.13 7.99
CA ILE A 130 5.96 -16.15 9.17
C ILE A 130 4.84 -15.14 8.94
N GLN A 131 3.58 -15.54 9.12
CA GLN A 131 2.44 -14.66 8.85
C GLN A 131 2.26 -13.58 9.92
N GLU A 132 2.58 -13.90 11.17
CA GLU A 132 2.48 -12.99 12.31
C GLU A 132 3.72 -13.10 13.19
N ILE A 133 4.35 -11.96 13.48
CA ILE A 133 5.57 -11.88 14.30
C ILE A 133 5.51 -10.65 15.20
N TYR A 134 6.29 -10.62 16.25
CA TYR A 134 6.42 -9.46 17.13
C TYR A 134 7.83 -8.90 17.00
N ALA A 135 7.95 -7.61 16.76
CA ALA A 135 9.23 -6.91 16.63
C ALA A 135 9.49 -6.03 17.86
N SER A 136 10.76 -5.83 18.18
CA SER A 136 11.22 -4.91 19.21
C SER A 136 11.09 -3.44 18.79
N GLN A 137 11.36 -2.53 19.71
CA GLN A 137 11.22 -1.08 19.50
C GLN A 137 12.21 -0.54 18.46
N GLU A 138 13.39 -1.14 18.31
CA GLU A 138 14.40 -0.77 17.31
C GLU A 138 13.83 -0.85 15.90
N TRP A 139 13.08 -1.91 15.59
CA TRP A 139 12.40 -2.06 14.31
C TRP A 139 11.33 -0.99 14.11
N GLN A 140 10.54 -0.69 15.14
CA GLN A 140 9.47 0.31 15.03
C GLN A 140 10.03 1.71 14.79
N SER A 141 11.16 2.05 15.44
CA SER A 141 11.89 3.30 15.22
C SER A 141 12.43 3.35 13.79
N ALA A 142 13.09 2.29 13.33
CA ALA A 142 13.62 2.20 11.97
C ALA A 142 12.50 2.31 10.92
N GLN A 143 11.36 1.61 11.08
CA GLN A 143 10.21 1.73 10.17
C GLN A 143 9.72 3.17 10.07
N CYS A 144 9.60 3.88 11.19
CA CYS A 144 9.09 5.25 11.21
C CYS A 144 10.02 6.20 10.43
N VAL A 145 11.33 6.12 10.63
CA VAL A 145 12.28 6.96 9.88
C VAL A 145 12.32 6.54 8.41
N TYR A 146 12.32 5.22 8.14
CA TYR A 146 12.29 4.65 6.80
C TYR A 146 11.11 5.17 5.97
N LEU A 147 9.88 5.11 6.50
CA LEU A 147 8.69 5.61 5.82
C LEU A 147 8.74 7.13 5.60
N TRP A 148 9.29 7.89 6.55
CA TRP A 148 9.46 9.33 6.43
C TRP A 148 10.45 9.69 5.29
N GLU A 149 11.62 9.04 5.24
CA GLU A 149 12.61 9.28 4.19
C GLU A 149 12.13 8.75 2.84
N MET A 150 11.43 7.61 2.81
CA MET A 150 10.81 7.09 1.60
C MET A 150 9.79 8.09 1.02
N PHE A 151 8.94 8.67 1.88
CA PHE A 151 8.01 9.71 1.47
C PHE A 151 8.74 10.93 0.91
N GLY A 152 9.73 11.47 1.63
CA GLY A 152 10.54 12.61 1.17
C GLY A 152 11.23 12.36 -0.18
N THR A 153 11.86 11.19 -0.32
CA THR A 153 12.51 10.76 -1.56
C THR A 153 11.51 10.65 -2.71
N SER A 154 10.31 10.14 -2.45
CA SER A 154 9.26 10.01 -3.48
C SER A 154 8.78 11.37 -4.00
N VAL A 155 8.71 12.37 -3.11
CA VAL A 155 8.37 13.75 -3.47
C VAL A 155 9.47 14.36 -4.35
N GLU A 156 10.73 14.25 -3.94
CA GLU A 156 11.87 14.83 -4.68
C GLU A 156 12.04 14.19 -6.06
N THR A 157 11.91 12.88 -6.15
CA THR A 157 12.20 12.12 -7.38
C THR A 157 10.97 11.88 -8.24
N THR A 158 9.77 12.26 -7.78
CA THR A 158 8.46 11.91 -8.40
C THR A 158 8.22 10.41 -8.59
N ARG A 159 8.98 9.59 -7.84
CA ARG A 159 8.86 8.13 -7.84
C ARG A 159 7.57 7.71 -7.12
N LYS A 160 7.02 6.56 -7.50
CA LYS A 160 5.90 5.96 -6.76
C LYS A 160 6.34 5.55 -5.35
N VAL A 161 5.42 5.56 -4.42
CA VAL A 161 5.64 5.20 -3.01
C VAL A 161 4.54 4.25 -2.54
N VAL A 162 4.81 3.45 -1.52
CA VAL A 162 3.77 2.62 -0.90
C VAL A 162 2.69 3.49 -0.26
N GLU A 163 1.43 3.04 -0.29
CA GLU A 163 0.30 3.78 0.28
C GLU A 163 0.46 4.09 1.78
N TRP A 164 1.22 3.25 2.49
CA TRP A 164 1.48 3.45 3.92
C TRP A 164 2.36 4.66 4.21
N ALA A 165 3.32 4.97 3.34
CA ALA A 165 4.21 6.13 3.52
C ALA A 165 3.47 7.47 3.43
N VAL A 166 2.26 7.48 2.87
CA VAL A 166 1.40 8.68 2.77
C VAL A 166 0.25 8.67 3.77
N ASP A 167 0.20 7.67 4.66
CA ASP A 167 -0.83 7.56 5.68
C ASP A 167 -0.55 8.58 6.81
N VAL A 168 -1.47 9.54 6.95
CA VAL A 168 -1.35 10.62 7.94
C VAL A 168 -1.49 10.09 9.37
N SER A 169 -2.30 9.04 9.58
CA SER A 169 -2.46 8.45 10.92
C SER A 169 -1.16 7.83 11.38
N HIS A 170 -0.52 7.03 10.51
CA HIS A 170 0.76 6.41 10.79
C HIS A 170 1.87 7.45 10.99
N SER A 171 1.93 8.47 10.13
CA SER A 171 2.88 9.58 10.26
C SER A 171 2.71 10.31 11.59
N THR A 172 1.46 10.51 12.03
CA THR A 172 1.15 11.15 13.31
C THR A 172 1.59 10.29 14.50
N ASP A 173 1.40 8.98 14.44
CA ASP A 173 1.82 8.08 15.50
C ASP A 173 3.35 7.94 15.59
N CYS A 174 4.05 7.95 14.45
CA CYS A 174 5.51 8.05 14.42
C CYS A 174 6.00 9.39 15.03
N ALA A 175 5.38 10.51 14.66
CA ALA A 175 5.76 11.82 15.18
C ALA A 175 5.63 11.91 16.71
N LYS A 176 4.52 11.39 17.27
CA LYS A 176 4.33 11.33 18.73
C LYS A 176 5.45 10.53 19.40
N ARG A 177 5.80 9.36 18.86
CA ARG A 177 6.86 8.51 19.42
C ARG A 177 8.23 9.18 19.41
N PHE A 178 8.58 9.89 18.33
CA PHE A 178 9.82 10.66 18.29
C PHE A 178 9.84 11.76 19.33
N LEU A 179 8.73 12.50 19.49
CA LEU A 179 8.62 13.54 20.52
C LEU A 179 8.72 12.95 21.93
N ASP A 180 8.03 11.84 22.19
CA ASP A 180 8.09 11.14 23.49
C ASP A 180 9.53 10.70 23.83
N TYR A 181 10.28 10.21 22.83
CA TYR A 181 11.69 9.86 22.98
C TYR A 181 12.55 11.09 23.33
N PHE A 182 12.36 12.21 22.62
CA PHE A 182 13.10 13.44 22.88
C PHE A 182 12.79 14.05 24.25
N ASP A 183 11.53 13.99 24.70
CA ASP A 183 11.10 14.58 25.96
C ASP A 183 11.55 13.76 27.18
N THR A 184 11.53 12.44 27.07
CA THR A 184 11.82 11.55 28.21
C THR A 184 13.26 11.05 28.22
N GLY A 185 13.95 11.05 27.08
CA GLY A 185 15.24 10.36 26.90
C GLY A 185 15.14 8.84 27.11
N LEU A 186 13.92 8.32 27.28
CA LEU A 186 13.62 6.91 27.40
C LEU A 186 13.11 6.45 26.04
N GLU A 187 13.56 5.27 25.61
CA GLU A 187 12.85 4.57 24.55
C GLU A 187 11.38 4.38 24.98
N PRO A 188 10.40 4.62 24.08
CA PRO A 188 9.00 4.34 24.38
C PRO A 188 8.91 2.90 24.89
N ASP A 189 8.47 2.73 26.14
CA ASP A 189 8.41 1.48 26.91
C ASP A 189 8.89 0.23 26.13
N SER A 190 10.13 -0.22 26.39
CA SER A 190 10.73 -1.39 25.76
C SER A 190 9.97 -2.71 26.02
N SER A 191 8.90 -2.69 26.83
CA SER A 191 7.98 -3.81 26.98
C SER A 191 6.86 -3.85 25.93
N HIS A 192 6.80 -2.86 25.03
CA HIS A 192 5.90 -2.84 23.89
C HIS A 192 6.55 -3.51 22.67
N TRP A 193 6.05 -4.69 22.36
CA TRP A 193 6.38 -5.43 21.15
C TRP A 193 5.32 -5.17 20.08
N PHE A 194 5.76 -5.01 18.84
CA PHE A 194 4.90 -4.60 17.74
C PHE A 194 4.50 -5.81 16.91
N LEU A 195 3.22 -6.17 16.98
CA LEU A 195 2.66 -7.22 16.13
C LEU A 195 2.72 -6.78 14.66
N GLN A 196 3.46 -7.53 13.87
CA GLN A 196 3.51 -7.43 12.43
C GLN A 196 2.79 -8.59 11.79
N LYS A 197 2.02 -8.28 10.75
CA LYS A 197 1.35 -9.27 9.92
C LYS A 197 1.79 -9.08 8.49
N VAL A 198 2.05 -10.16 7.77
CA VAL A 198 2.42 -10.08 6.36
C VAL A 198 1.30 -9.37 5.61
N GLN A 199 1.67 -8.29 4.92
CA GLN A 199 0.75 -7.46 4.16
C GLN A 199 1.13 -7.44 2.67
N TYR A 200 0.20 -6.97 1.85
CA TYR A 200 0.42 -6.65 0.45
C TYR A 200 0.05 -5.19 0.24
N LEU A 201 1.04 -4.34 -0.01
CA LEU A 201 0.83 -2.90 -0.11
C LEU A 201 0.70 -2.45 -1.55
N ARG A 202 -0.10 -1.39 -1.76
CA ARG A 202 -0.25 -0.79 -3.09
C ARG A 202 0.72 0.35 -3.32
N CYS A 203 1.09 0.52 -4.59
CA CYS A 203 1.91 1.63 -5.07
C CYS A 203 1.04 2.84 -5.41
N ARG A 204 1.47 4.03 -5.01
CA ARG A 204 0.81 5.29 -5.33
C ARG A 204 1.80 6.28 -5.93
N ARG A 205 1.36 7.08 -6.89
CA ARG A 205 2.08 8.27 -7.35
C ARG A 205 1.55 9.49 -6.61
N LEU A 206 2.46 10.34 -6.12
CA LEU A 206 2.12 11.66 -5.61
C LEU A 206 1.87 12.57 -6.83
N SER A 207 0.64 13.07 -6.94
CA SER A 207 0.15 13.89 -8.07
C SER A 207 0.49 15.35 -7.90
#